data_AF-A0A3C0UE72-F1
#
_entry.id   AF-A0A3C0UE72-F1
#
_cell.length_a   1.000
_cell.length_b   1.000
_cell.length_c   1.000
_cell.angle_alpha   90.00
_cell.angle_beta   90.00
_cell.angle_gamma   90.00
#
_symmetry.space_group_name_H-M   'P 1'
#
loop_
_entity.id
_entity.type
_entity.pdbx_description
1 polymer ?
#
loop_
_entity_poly.entity_id
_entity_poly.type
_entity_poly.pdbx_seq_one_letter_code
_entity_poly.pdbx_strand_id
1 'polypeptide(L)' 'ETSRQDNPNLPLTPQEIAEEAVRCAEKGAAIIHLHVRDAEGKATQSKAVFQETIRLIKKEC' A
#
# COMPACT_ATOMS: atom_id res chain seq x y z
N GLU A 1 2.73 1.65 14.00
CA GLU A 1 3.18 1.57 12.60
C GLU A 1 4.00 2.81 12.26
N THR A 2 4.81 2.75 11.20
CA THR A 2 5.67 3.84 10.72
C THR A 2 4.88 5.02 10.15
N SER A 3 5.45 6.23 10.18
CA SER A 3 4.87 7.46 9.63
C SER A 3 5.73 8.08 8.53
N ARG A 4 5.21 9.08 7.82
CA ARG A 4 5.99 9.87 6.84
C ARG A 4 7.06 10.77 7.48
N GLN A 5 6.99 11.00 8.80
CA GLN A 5 8.05 11.70 9.51
C GLN A 5 9.31 10.81 9.62
N ASP A 6 9.13 9.49 9.71
CA ASP A 6 10.22 8.53 9.78
C ASP A 6 10.81 8.23 8.40
N ASN A 7 9.94 8.17 7.38
CA ASN A 7 10.34 7.99 5.99
C ASN A 7 9.38 8.75 5.05
N PRO A 8 9.82 9.82 4.36
CA PRO A 8 8.95 10.59 3.47
C PRO A 8 8.42 9.79 2.27
N ASN A 9 9.09 8.68 1.92
CA ASN A 9 8.70 7.81 0.80
C ASN A 9 7.68 6.73 1.19
N LEU A 10 7.16 6.73 2.42
CA LEU A 10 6.19 5.73 2.86
C LEU A 10 4.86 5.85 2.07
N PRO A 11 4.47 4.84 1.27
CA PRO A 11 3.18 4.84 0.59
C PRO A 11 2.06 4.65 1.62
N LEU A 12 1.01 5.46 1.53
CA LEU A 12 -0.11 5.42 2.48
C LEU A 12 -1.45 5.21 1.78
N THR A 13 -1.64 5.81 0.60
CA THR A 13 -2.88 5.68 -0.15
C THR A 13 -2.92 4.35 -0.92
N PRO A 14 -4.12 3.82 -1.22
CA PRO A 14 -4.26 2.61 -2.05
C PRO A 14 -3.49 2.68 -3.38
N GLN A 15 -3.49 3.85 -4.02
CA GLN A 15 -2.80 4.09 -5.29
C GLN A 15 -1.28 4.05 -5.13
N GLU A 16 -0.72 4.79 -4.17
CA GLU A 16 0.72 4.78 -3.88
C GLU A 16 1.21 3.38 -3.52
N ILE A 17 0.43 2.63 -2.73
CA ILE A 17 0.75 1.25 -2.33
C ILE A 17 0.79 0.33 -3.55
N ALA A 18 -0.19 0.46 -4.47
CA ALA A 18 -0.21 -0.36 -5.68
C ALA A 18 1.00 -0.08 -6.59
N GLU A 19 1.35 1.20 -6.78
CA GLU A 19 2.52 1.59 -7.56
C GLU A 19 3.83 1.07 -6.94
N GLU A 20 3.95 1.12 -5.60
CA GLU A 20 5.12 0.56 -4.92
C GLU A 20 5.16 -0.97 -4.99
N ALA A 21 4.00 -1.64 -4.95
CA ALA A 21 3.92 -3.09 -5.12
C ALA A 21 4.44 -3.52 -6.49
N VAL A 22 4.11 -2.80 -7.56
CA VAL A 22 4.64 -3.05 -8.92
C VAL A 22 6.15 -2.86 -8.95
N ARG A 23 6.66 -1.74 -8.44
CA ARG A 23 8.11 -1.49 -8.36
C ARG A 23 8.83 -2.59 -7.61
N CYS A 24 8.27 -3.07 -6.49
CA CYS A 24 8.81 -4.18 -5.73
C CYS A 24 8.80 -5.49 -6.54
N ALA A 25 7.71 -5.78 -7.26
CA ALA A 25 7.58 -6.96 -8.11
C ALA A 25 8.58 -6.95 -9.27
N GLU A 26 8.78 -5.81 -9.93
CA GLU A 26 9.82 -5.61 -10.96
C GLU A 26 11.25 -5.85 -10.44
N LYS A 27 11.46 -5.71 -9.13
CA LYS A 27 12.74 -6.04 -8.46
C LYS A 27 12.77 -7.47 -7.89
N GLY A 28 11.78 -8.30 -8.19
CA GLY A 28 11.74 -9.72 -7.85
C GLY A 28 10.96 -10.07 -6.58
N ALA A 29 10.26 -9.12 -5.96
CA ALA A 29 9.38 -9.45 -4.84
C ALA A 29 8.19 -10.30 -5.32
N ALA A 30 8.01 -11.49 -4.74
CA ALA A 30 6.90 -12.38 -5.06
C ALA A 30 5.69 -12.24 -4.12
N ILE A 31 5.87 -11.60 -2.96
CA ILE A 31 4.85 -11.46 -1.91
C ILE A 31 4.91 -10.05 -1.34
N ILE A 32 3.74 -9.43 -1.15
CA ILE A 32 3.56 -8.16 -0.45
C ILE A 32 2.74 -8.41 0.83
N HIS A 33 3.33 -8.09 1.98
CA HIS A 33 2.60 -8.02 3.25
C HIS A 33 1.91 -6.65 3.36
N LEU A 34 0.58 -6.65 3.43
CA LEU A 34 -0.22 -5.43 3.24
C LEU A 34 -0.84 -4.95 4.56
N HIS A 35 -0.57 -3.68 4.89
CA HIS A 35 -1.33 -2.87 5.85
C HIS A 35 -1.94 -1.68 5.09
N VAL A 36 -3.06 -1.14 5.58
CA VAL A 36 -3.73 -0.01 4.95
C VAL A 36 -3.98 1.13 5.94
N ARG A 37 -4.13 2.33 5.38
CA ARG A 37 -4.38 3.57 6.13
C ARG A 37 -5.69 4.21 5.72
N ASP A 38 -6.31 4.93 6.65
CA ASP A 38 -7.44 5.80 6.32
C ASP A 38 -6.98 7.09 5.63
N ALA A 39 -7.93 7.97 5.30
CA ALA A 39 -7.66 9.24 4.64
C ALA A 39 -6.79 10.21 5.47
N GLU A 40 -6.69 10.01 6.79
CA GLU A 40 -5.82 10.79 7.68
C GLU A 40 -4.44 10.13 7.84
N GLY A 41 -4.18 9.01 7.17
CA GLY A 41 -2.93 8.27 7.26
C GLY A 41 -2.80 7.40 8.51
N LYS A 42 -3.88 7.20 9.29
CA LYS A 42 -3.90 6.35 10.49
C LYS A 42 -4.15 4.90 10.13
N ALA A 43 -3.64 3.99 10.95
CA ALA A 43 -3.85 2.55 10.79
C ALA A 43 -5.36 2.24 10.81
N THR A 44 -5.84 1.47 9.85
CA THR A 44 -7.24 1.08 9.77
C THR A 44 -7.40 -0.40 9.45
N GLN A 45 -8.52 -0.98 9.90
CA GLN A 45 -8.94 -2.34 9.56
C GLN A 45 -10.15 -2.33 8.61
N SER A 46 -10.40 -1.21 7.95
CA SER A 46 -11.52 -1.06 7.01
C SER A 46 -11.38 -2.05 5.84
N LYS A 47 -12.34 -2.97 5.74
CA LYS A 47 -12.43 -3.94 4.64
C LYS A 47 -12.48 -3.26 3.28
N ALA A 48 -13.16 -2.11 3.19
CA ALA A 48 -13.27 -1.36 1.94
C ALA A 48 -11.91 -0.87 1.44
N VAL A 49 -11.07 -0.33 2.34
CA VAL A 49 -9.73 0.17 2.00
C VAL A 49 -8.82 -0.98 1.59
N PHE A 50 -8.89 -2.11 2.29
CA PHE A 50 -8.18 -3.34 1.87
C PHE A 50 -8.62 -3.80 0.48
N GLN A 51 -9.92 -3.88 0.22
CA GLN A 51 -10.45 -4.31 -1.07
C GLN A 51 -10.01 -3.40 -2.21
N GLU A 52 -10.05 -2.09 -1.99
CA GLU A 52 -9.57 -1.11 -2.97
C GLU A 52 -8.08 -1.29 -3.27
N THR A 53 -7.25 -1.38 -2.23
CA THR A 53 -5.80 -1.53 -2.38
C THR A 53 -5.44 -2.84 -3.09
N ILE A 54 -6.06 -3.96 -2.71
CA ILE A 54 -5.86 -5.26 -3.36
C ILE A 54 -6.31 -5.22 -4.81
N ARG A 55 -7.45 -4.57 -5.11
CA ARG A 55 -7.94 -4.42 -6.49
C ARG A 55 -6.95 -3.64 -7.36
N LEU A 56 -6.34 -2.58 -6.82
CA LEU A 56 -5.34 -1.79 -7.54
C LEU A 56 -4.05 -2.58 -7.75
N ILE A 57 -3.51 -3.26 -6.73
CA ILE A 57 -2.32 -4.11 -6.87
C ILE A 57 -2.53 -5.16 -7.97
N LYS A 58 -3.68 -5.85 -7.97
CA LYS A 58 -4.01 -6.87 -9.00
C LYS A 58 -4.25 -6.32 -10.40
N LYS A 59 -4.48 -5.02 -10.53
CA LYS A 59 -4.68 -4.37 -11.83
C LYS A 59 -3.34 -3.99 -12.47
N GLU A 60 -2.36 -3.65 -11.65
CA GLU A 60 -1.06 -3.13 -12.11
C GLU A 60 0.04 -4.21 -12.16
N CYS A 61 -0.07 -5.29 -11.37
CA CYS A 61 0.78 -6.49 -11.42
C CYS A 61 0.10 -7.62 -12.22
#